data_AF-A0AA35LCR0-F1
#
_entry.id   AF-A0AA35LCR0-F1
#
_cell.length_a   1.000
_cell.length_b   1.000
_cell.length_c   1.000
_cell.angle_alpha   90.00
_cell.angle_beta   90.00
_cell.angle_gamma   90.00
#
_symmetry.space_group_name_H-M   'P 1'
#
loop_
_entity.id
_entity.type
_entity.pdbx_description
1 polymer ?
#
loop_
_entity_poly.entity_id
_entity_poly.type
_entity_poly.pdbx_seq_one_letter_code
_entity_poly.pdbx_strand_id
1 'polypeptide(L)'
;MVSLLPLPLYSPATESWQSYLARFKCYLEANALTNLTDNRKRALFHTVCGSEVFEKASALVAPLAVQAAPWNILTEKLKGHYAPKVSRITARHAFHHQIQTGGETIKAIEEAQAAEAAKHSTAEIRKANSTTISKKPTSVHHGEISNSEGCSDEEDDVCRIKQKCGKVKR
;
A
#
# COMPACT_ATOMS: atom_id res chain seq x y z
N MET A 1 17.56 -28.57 -23.10
CA MET A 1 17.10 -27.17 -22.97
C MET A 1 16.24 -27.10 -21.72
N VAL A 2 16.51 -26.18 -20.80
CA VAL A 2 15.65 -26.01 -19.61
C VAL A 2 14.38 -25.32 -20.08
N SER A 3 13.26 -26.04 -20.09
CA SER A 3 11.95 -25.45 -20.35
C SER A 3 11.58 -24.58 -19.15
N LEU A 4 11.50 -23.27 -19.37
CA LEU A 4 11.02 -22.34 -18.35
C LEU A 4 9.58 -22.70 -18.01
N LEU A 5 9.30 -22.91 -16.71
CA LEU A 5 7.94 -23.16 -16.26
C LEU A 5 7.05 -21.95 -16.59
N PRO A 6 5.85 -22.15 -17.17
CA PRO A 6 4.97 -21.03 -17.47
C PRO A 6 4.51 -20.34 -16.17
N LEU A 7 4.67 -19.02 -16.10
CA LEU A 7 4.11 -18.21 -15.00
C LEU A 7 2.64 -17.92 -15.33
N PRO A 8 1.67 -18.26 -14.45
CA PRO A 8 0.28 -17.90 -14.66
C PRO A 8 0.10 -16.39 -14.76
N LEU A 9 -0.73 -15.96 -15.72
CA LEU A 9 -1.06 -14.55 -15.97
C LEU A 9 -1.62 -13.88 -14.72
N TYR A 10 -1.45 -12.57 -14.63
CA TYR A 10 -2.06 -11.78 -13.56
C TYR A 10 -3.58 -11.74 -13.72
N SER A 11 -4.31 -12.02 -12.64
CA SER A 11 -5.76 -11.87 -12.59
C SER A 11 -6.18 -11.07 -11.35
N PRO A 12 -6.70 -9.84 -11.51
CA PRO A 12 -7.12 -9.01 -10.38
C PRO A 12 -8.31 -9.60 -9.59
N ALA A 13 -9.03 -10.57 -10.17
CA ALA A 13 -10.14 -11.25 -9.50
C ALA A 13 -9.66 -12.31 -8.48
N THR A 14 -8.46 -12.86 -8.67
CA THR A 14 -7.97 -14.00 -7.87
C THR A 14 -6.75 -13.66 -7.02
N GLU A 15 -5.99 -12.62 -7.36
CA GLU A 15 -4.79 -12.26 -6.61
C GLU A 15 -4.52 -10.75 -6.57
N SER A 16 -3.76 -10.34 -5.56
CA SER A 16 -3.22 -8.99 -5.50
C SER A 16 -2.03 -8.82 -6.44
N TRP A 17 -1.77 -7.59 -6.90
CA TRP A 17 -0.57 -7.26 -7.67
C TRP A 17 0.73 -7.67 -6.96
N GLN A 18 0.74 -7.63 -5.62
CA GLN A 18 1.90 -7.94 -4.80
C GLN A 18 2.15 -9.45 -4.80
N SER A 19 1.08 -10.25 -4.77
CA SER A 19 1.14 -11.70 -4.93
C SER A 19 1.71 -12.06 -6.30
N TYR A 20 1.24 -11.42 -7.36
CA TYR A 20 1.77 -11.62 -8.71
C TYR A 20 3.28 -11.32 -8.81
N LEU A 21 3.73 -10.17 -8.27
CA LEU A 21 5.14 -9.82 -8.24
C LEU A 21 5.98 -10.79 -7.38
N ALA A 22 5.42 -11.32 -6.30
CA ALA A 22 6.09 -12.35 -5.51
C ALA A 22 6.26 -13.65 -6.31
N ARG A 23 5.23 -14.10 -7.04
CA ARG A 23 5.32 -15.24 -7.96
C ARG A 23 6.37 -15.01 -9.05
N PHE A 24 6.44 -13.81 -9.61
CA PHE A 24 7.48 -13.46 -10.58
C PHE A 24 8.89 -13.55 -9.98
N LYS A 25 9.09 -13.15 -8.72
CA LYS A 25 10.39 -13.33 -8.04
C LYS A 25 10.73 -14.81 -7.82
N CYS A 26 9.78 -15.61 -7.34
CA CYS A 26 9.98 -17.06 -7.18
C CYS A 26 10.28 -17.72 -8.53
N TYR A 27 9.65 -17.26 -9.61
CA TYR A 27 9.96 -17.71 -10.97
C TYR A 27 11.41 -17.40 -11.37
N LEU A 28 11.94 -16.22 -11.04
CA LEU A 28 13.35 -15.92 -11.29
C LEU A 28 14.27 -16.85 -10.48
N GLU A 29 13.97 -17.08 -9.20
CA GLU A 29 14.76 -17.94 -8.31
C GLU A 29 14.77 -19.40 -8.77
N ALA A 30 13.60 -19.96 -9.08
CA ALA A 30 13.44 -21.34 -9.54
C ALA A 30 14.20 -21.63 -10.85
N ASN A 31 14.42 -20.60 -11.67
CA ASN A 31 15.13 -20.70 -12.95
C ASN A 31 16.58 -20.16 -12.87
N ALA A 32 17.11 -19.86 -11.67
CA ALA A 32 18.44 -19.29 -11.47
C ALA A 32 18.69 -17.96 -12.23
N LEU A 33 17.64 -17.14 -12.38
CA LEU A 33 17.64 -15.85 -13.07
C LEU A 33 17.72 -14.65 -12.11
N THR A 34 18.30 -14.83 -10.92
CA THR A 34 18.38 -13.80 -9.88
C THR A 34 19.36 -12.67 -10.20
N ASN A 35 20.41 -12.95 -10.98
CA ASN A 35 21.48 -12.00 -11.34
C ASN A 35 21.27 -11.32 -12.71
N LEU A 36 20.03 -11.23 -13.20
CA LEU A 36 19.74 -10.54 -14.46
C LEU A 36 19.95 -9.02 -14.33
N THR A 37 20.49 -8.41 -15.38
CA THR A 37 20.46 -6.95 -15.52
C THR A 37 19.02 -6.45 -15.60
N ASP A 38 18.75 -5.22 -15.16
CA ASP A 38 17.41 -4.63 -15.20
C ASP A 38 16.76 -4.70 -16.59
N ASN A 39 17.54 -4.53 -17.65
CA ASN A 39 17.07 -4.67 -19.02
C ASN A 39 16.60 -6.10 -19.34
N ARG A 40 17.36 -7.12 -18.94
CA ARG A 40 16.97 -8.52 -19.15
C ARG A 40 15.79 -8.91 -18.28
N LYS A 41 15.74 -8.44 -17.04
CA LYS A 41 14.63 -8.64 -16.11
C LYS A 41 13.33 -8.03 -16.66
N ARG A 42 13.39 -6.81 -17.19
CA ARG A 42 12.28 -6.14 -17.88
C ARG A 42 11.82 -6.92 -19.11
N ALA A 43 12.75 -7.32 -19.97
CA ALA A 43 12.41 -8.09 -21.17
C ALA A 43 11.70 -9.39 -20.81
N LEU A 44 12.22 -10.13 -19.83
CA LEU A 44 11.59 -11.35 -19.33
C LEU A 44 10.20 -11.08 -18.73
N PHE A 45 10.06 -10.01 -17.96
CA PHE A 45 8.76 -9.60 -17.42
C PHE A 45 7.73 -9.38 -18.53
N HIS A 46 8.09 -8.67 -19.61
CA HIS A 46 7.19 -8.47 -20.75
C HIS A 46 6.74 -9.77 -21.41
N THR A 47 7.59 -10.80 -21.43
CA THR A 47 7.19 -12.09 -22.01
C THR A 47 6.22 -12.89 -21.14
N VAL A 48 6.19 -12.64 -19.83
CA VAL A 48 5.39 -13.44 -18.88
C VAL A 48 4.19 -12.69 -18.31
N CYS A 49 4.14 -11.36 -18.39
CA CYS A 49 3.07 -10.58 -17.77
C CYS A 49 1.73 -10.62 -18.49
N GLY A 50 1.70 -11.13 -19.72
CA GLY A 50 0.51 -11.19 -20.54
C GLY A 50 0.20 -9.87 -21.26
N SER A 51 -0.65 -9.96 -22.27
CA SER A 51 -1.01 -8.84 -23.13
C SER A 51 -1.65 -7.68 -22.37
N GLU A 52 -2.60 -7.95 -21.47
CA GLU A 52 -3.31 -6.88 -20.75
C GLU A 52 -2.36 -6.04 -19.88
N VAL A 53 -1.49 -6.69 -19.12
CA VAL A 53 -0.50 -5.99 -18.28
C VAL A 53 0.54 -5.27 -19.14
N PHE A 54 0.95 -5.87 -20.26
CA PHE A 54 1.88 -5.26 -21.20
C PHE A 54 1.30 -3.99 -21.87
N GLU A 55 0.07 -4.05 -22.38
CA GLU A 55 -0.62 -2.89 -22.95
C GLU A 55 -0.83 -1.80 -21.90
N LYS A 56 -1.17 -2.18 -20.66
CA LYS A 56 -1.28 -1.22 -19.55
C LYS A 56 0.06 -0.56 -19.25
N ALA A 57 1.14 -1.33 -19.18
CA ALA A 57 2.49 -0.81 -19.00
C ALA A 57 2.86 0.19 -20.10
N SER A 58 2.60 -0.17 -21.36
CA SER A 58 2.84 0.67 -22.53
C SER A 58 2.12 2.02 -22.42
N ALA A 59 0.83 1.99 -22.08
CA ALA A 59 0.04 3.19 -21.87
C ALA A 59 0.55 4.07 -20.71
N LEU A 60 1.02 3.46 -19.61
CA LEU A 60 1.51 4.18 -18.43
C LEU A 60 2.89 4.84 -18.61
N VAL A 61 3.71 4.34 -19.54
CA VAL A 61 5.06 4.87 -19.80
C VAL A 61 5.13 5.78 -21.04
N ALA A 62 4.05 5.90 -21.81
CA ALA A 62 3.97 6.78 -22.96
C ALA A 62 4.39 8.24 -22.59
N PRO A 63 5.11 8.96 -23.48
CA PRO A 63 5.43 8.62 -24.87
C PRO A 63 6.64 7.68 -25.05
N LEU A 64 7.27 7.23 -23.96
CA LEU A 64 8.42 6.34 -24.03
C LEU A 64 7.98 4.93 -24.44
N ALA A 65 8.78 4.27 -25.29
CA ALA A 65 8.57 2.86 -25.62
C ALA A 65 8.72 1.98 -24.38
N VAL A 66 7.81 1.03 -24.17
CA VAL A 66 7.82 0.14 -23.00
C VAL A 66 9.12 -0.65 -22.87
N GLN A 67 9.79 -1.00 -23.98
CA GLN A 67 11.09 -1.68 -23.95
C GLN A 67 12.25 -0.77 -23.49
N ALA A 68 12.10 0.55 -23.60
CA ALA A 68 13.10 1.54 -23.19
C ALA A 68 12.89 2.03 -21.74
N ALA A 69 11.71 1.81 -21.15
CA ALA A 69 11.42 2.20 -19.77
C ALA A 69 12.35 1.48 -18.76
N PRO A 70 13.01 2.20 -17.84
CA PRO A 70 13.77 1.57 -16.75
C PRO A 70 12.89 0.67 -15.87
N TRP A 71 13.46 -0.43 -15.36
CA TRP A 71 12.72 -1.43 -14.57
C TRP A 71 12.03 -0.84 -13.34
N ASN A 72 12.71 0.04 -12.61
CA ASN A 72 12.18 0.74 -11.45
C ASN A 72 10.95 1.61 -11.82
N ILE A 73 11.05 2.40 -12.89
CA ILE A 73 9.95 3.25 -13.35
C ILE A 73 8.74 2.41 -13.79
N LEU A 74 8.98 1.36 -14.57
CA LEU A 74 7.94 0.45 -15.03
C LEU A 74 7.18 -0.20 -13.87
N THR A 75 7.92 -0.76 -12.90
CA THR A 75 7.30 -1.43 -11.74
C THR A 75 6.58 -0.47 -10.80
N GLU A 76 7.09 0.75 -10.64
CA GLU A 76 6.43 1.81 -9.87
C GLU A 76 5.09 2.22 -10.51
N LYS A 77 5.08 2.48 -11.83
CA LYS A 77 3.87 2.84 -12.57
C LYS A 77 2.79 1.76 -12.46
N LEU A 78 3.19 0.50 -12.67
CA LEU A 78 2.28 -0.63 -12.54
C LEU A 78 1.76 -0.81 -11.11
N LYS A 79 2.62 -0.63 -10.10
CA LYS A 79 2.21 -0.64 -8.70
C LYS A 79 1.21 0.46 -8.39
N GLY A 80 1.43 1.68 -8.90
CA GLY A 80 0.47 2.78 -8.74
C GLY A 80 -0.90 2.50 -9.35
N HIS A 81 -0.94 1.75 -10.46
CA HIS A 81 -2.18 1.36 -11.12
C HIS A 81 -2.91 0.20 -10.42
N TYR A 82 -2.23 -0.90 -10.14
CA TYR A 82 -2.87 -2.13 -9.62
C TYR A 82 -2.93 -2.22 -8.09
N ALA A 83 -2.12 -1.43 -7.39
CA ALA A 83 -2.13 -1.35 -5.93
C ALA A 83 -2.09 0.11 -5.47
N PRO A 84 -3.11 0.91 -5.82
CA PRO A 84 -3.16 2.31 -5.46
C PRO A 84 -3.14 2.46 -3.93
N LYS A 85 -2.40 3.46 -3.44
CA LYS A 85 -2.40 3.79 -2.02
C LYS A 85 -3.78 4.36 -1.68
N VAL A 86 -4.54 3.63 -0.86
CA VAL A 86 -5.81 4.13 -0.33
C VAL A 86 -5.58 5.39 0.49
N SER A 87 -6.37 6.43 0.21
CA SER A 87 -6.32 7.67 0.98
C SER A 87 -6.95 7.46 2.36
N ARG A 88 -6.57 8.28 3.35
CA ARG A 88 -7.20 8.25 4.69
C ARG A 88 -8.72 8.45 4.61
N ILE A 89 -9.19 9.30 3.69
CA ILE A 89 -10.61 9.58 3.50
C ILE A 89 -11.31 8.34 2.93
N THR A 90 -10.73 7.70 1.91
CA THR A 90 -11.26 6.47 1.33
C THR A 90 -11.31 5.33 2.34
N ALA A 91 -10.25 5.17 3.14
CA ALA A 91 -10.19 4.15 4.20
C ALA A 91 -11.24 4.41 5.29
N ARG A 92 -11.36 5.66 5.77
CA ARG A 92 -12.39 6.05 6.75
C ARG A 92 -13.79 5.81 6.17
N HIS A 93 -14.03 6.21 4.92
CA HIS A 93 -15.30 5.96 4.25
C HIS A 93 -15.59 4.46 4.16
N ALA A 94 -14.65 3.64 3.70
CA ALA A 94 -14.82 2.19 3.65
C ALA A 94 -15.18 1.60 5.03
N PHE A 95 -14.51 2.06 6.09
CA PHE A 95 -14.80 1.63 7.47
C PHE A 95 -16.22 2.00 7.92
N HIS A 96 -16.66 3.25 7.74
CA HIS A 96 -17.99 3.69 8.17
C HIS A 96 -19.14 3.10 7.32
N HIS A 97 -18.83 2.63 6.11
CA HIS A 97 -19.80 2.03 5.21
C HIS A 97 -19.78 0.49 5.20
N GLN A 98 -18.91 -0.15 6.00
CA GLN A 98 -19.03 -1.57 6.27
C GLN A 98 -20.28 -1.82 7.12
N ILE A 99 -21.36 -2.24 6.46
CA ILE A 99 -22.58 -2.67 7.12
C ILE A 99 -22.32 -4.08 7.66
N GLN A 100 -22.40 -4.27 8.98
CA GLN A 100 -22.43 -5.59 9.59
C GLN A 100 -23.59 -6.38 8.99
N THR A 101 -23.29 -7.45 8.25
CA THR A 101 -24.32 -8.36 7.78
C THR A 101 -24.83 -9.16 8.98
N GLY A 102 -26.14 -9.10 9.24
CA GLY A 102 -26.74 -9.78 10.38
C GLY A 102 -26.39 -11.27 10.42
N GLY A 103 -25.66 -11.70 11.45
CA GLY A 103 -25.21 -13.09 11.62
C GLY A 103 -23.77 -13.24 12.12
N GLU A 104 -22.95 -12.18 12.08
CA GLU A 104 -21.59 -12.22 12.63
C GLU A 104 -21.61 -12.27 14.17
N THR A 105 -20.95 -13.27 14.74
CA THR A 105 -20.69 -13.30 16.19
C THR A 105 -19.66 -12.24 16.54
N ILE A 106 -19.75 -11.66 17.74
CA ILE A 106 -18.85 -10.59 18.23
C ILE A 106 -17.35 -10.93 18.03
N LYS A 107 -16.98 -12.22 18.13
CA LYS A 107 -15.61 -12.68 17.87
C LYS A 107 -15.13 -12.46 16.43
N ALA A 108 -15.99 -12.66 15.44
CA ALA A 108 -15.66 -12.42 14.03
C ALA A 108 -15.38 -10.92 13.78
N ILE A 109 -16.07 -10.05 14.53
CA ILE A 109 -15.88 -8.60 14.47
C ILE A 109 -14.53 -8.21 15.10
N GLU A 110 -14.15 -8.80 16.23
CA GLU A 110 -12.85 -8.53 16.88
C GLU A 110 -11.66 -8.96 16.01
N GLU A 111 -11.75 -10.12 15.35
CA GLU A 111 -10.71 -10.59 14.41
C GLU A 111 -10.57 -9.66 13.19
N ALA A 112 -11.70 -9.20 12.63
CA ALA A 112 -11.69 -8.26 11.50
C ALA A 112 -11.09 -6.89 11.88
N GLN A 113 -11.39 -6.39 13.08
CA GLN A 113 -10.81 -5.15 13.60
C GLN A 113 -9.31 -5.27 13.88
N ALA A 114 -8.86 -6.40 14.44
CA ALA A 114 -7.44 -6.67 14.67
C ALA A 114 -6.64 -6.72 13.35
N ALA A 115 -7.20 -7.35 12.30
CA ALA A 115 -6.59 -7.41 10.98
C ALA A 115 -6.48 -6.04 10.30
N GLU A 116 -7.44 -5.13 10.53
CA GLU A 116 -7.38 -3.76 10.01
C GLU A 116 -6.39 -2.89 10.81
N ALA A 117 -6.36 -3.00 12.14
CA ALA A 117 -5.41 -2.28 12.99
C ALA A 117 -3.94 -2.63 12.70
N ALA A 118 -3.66 -3.89 12.35
CA ALA A 118 -2.31 -4.34 11.94
C ALA A 118 -1.78 -3.59 10.70
N LYS A 119 -2.66 -3.13 9.80
CA LYS A 119 -2.27 -2.34 8.62
C LYS A 119 -1.88 -0.89 8.97
N HIS A 120 -2.45 -0.34 10.05
CA HIS A 120 -2.14 1.02 10.52
C HIS A 120 -0.86 1.08 11.39
N SER A 121 -0.59 0.05 12.20
CA SER A 121 0.57 0.02 13.11
C SER A 121 1.94 -0.01 12.40
N THR A 122 2.03 -0.66 11.23
CA THR A 122 3.31 -0.75 10.48
C THR A 122 3.77 0.56 9.84
N ALA A 123 2.90 1.56 9.71
CA ALA A 123 3.25 2.88 9.17
C ALA A 123 3.92 3.81 10.19
N GLU A 124 3.57 3.71 11.47
CA GLU A 124 4.08 4.59 12.54
C GLU A 124 5.49 4.17 13.01
N ILE A 125 5.80 2.87 13.02
CA ILE A 125 7.13 2.37 13.43
C ILE A 125 8.24 2.87 12.49
N ARG A 126 7.94 3.10 11.20
CA ARG A 126 8.93 3.55 10.21
C ARG A 126 9.28 5.03 10.32
N LYS A 127 8.40 5.85 10.92
CA LYS A 127 8.65 7.29 11.16
C LYS A 127 9.55 7.51 12.37
N ALA A 128 9.49 6.64 13.38
CA ALA A 128 10.28 6.74 14.59
C ALA A 128 11.78 6.40 14.42
N ASN A 129 12.14 5.58 13.41
CA ASN A 129 13.53 5.12 13.24
C ASN A 129 14.45 6.05 12.44
N SER A 130 13.97 7.22 11.99
CA SER A 130 14.81 8.20 11.27
C SER A 130 15.46 9.25 12.19
N THR A 131 15.19 9.24 13.50
CA THR A 131 15.64 10.30 14.41
C THR A 131 16.22 9.72 15.69
N THR A 132 17.38 9.07 15.64
CA THR A 132 18.30 8.96 16.82
C THR A 132 19.63 8.29 16.44
N ILE A 133 20.60 9.08 15.97
CA ILE A 133 22.02 8.79 16.25
C ILE A 133 22.67 10.11 16.68
N SER A 134 22.79 10.30 17.99
CA SER A 134 24.01 10.81 18.65
C SER A 134 23.67 11.08 20.11
N LYS A 135 24.11 10.22 21.02
CA LYS A 135 24.30 10.57 22.43
C LYS A 135 25.65 10.04 22.88
N LYS A 136 26.61 10.95 23.07
CA LYS A 136 27.80 10.73 23.91
C LYS A 136 27.37 10.57 25.38
N PRO A 137 28.14 9.85 26.21
CA PRO A 137 27.72 9.51 27.57
C PRO A 137 28.22 10.58 28.55
N THR A 138 27.37 11.05 29.47
CA THR A 138 27.88 11.70 30.70
C THR A 138 26.90 11.58 31.88
N SER A 139 27.45 11.02 32.95
CA SER A 139 27.25 11.23 34.40
C SER A 139 25.88 11.54 35.01
N VAL A 140 25.57 10.76 36.05
CA VAL A 140 24.45 10.83 36.99
C VAL A 140 24.62 12.01 37.95
N HIS A 141 23.55 12.77 38.19
CA HIS A 141 23.30 13.46 39.46
C HIS A 141 21.80 13.64 39.73
N HIS A 142 21.43 13.42 41.00
CA HIS A 142 20.10 13.55 41.60
C HIS A 142 19.56 14.99 41.57
N GLY A 143 18.23 15.14 41.40
CA GLY A 143 17.49 16.38 41.66
C GLY A 143 15.97 16.18 41.45
N GLU A 144 15.18 16.76 42.35
CA GLU A 144 13.75 16.49 42.60
C GLU A 144 12.75 17.18 41.64
N ILE A 145 11.52 16.60 41.62
CA ILE A 145 10.16 17.15 41.43
C ILE A 145 9.97 18.36 40.49
N SER A 146 9.11 18.21 39.47
CA SER A 146 8.05 19.18 39.14
C SER A 146 6.99 18.58 38.22
N ASN A 147 5.74 18.74 38.61
CA ASN A 147 4.53 18.41 37.87
C ASN A 147 4.24 19.56 36.88
N SER A 148 3.86 19.28 35.63
CA SER A 148 3.13 20.25 34.80
C SER A 148 2.28 19.55 33.74
N GLU A 149 0.96 19.67 33.92
CA GLU A 149 -0.09 19.38 32.95
C GLU A 149 0.06 20.27 31.70
N GLY A 150 -0.52 19.82 30.58
CA GLY A 150 -0.59 20.61 29.36
C GLY A 150 -1.26 19.86 28.22
N CYS A 151 -2.54 19.54 28.38
CA CYS A 151 -3.43 19.19 27.28
C CYS A 151 -3.81 20.48 26.56
N SER A 152 -3.62 20.55 25.24
CA SER A 152 -4.23 21.59 24.41
C SER A 152 -4.47 21.01 23.02
N ASP A 153 -5.67 20.46 22.86
CA ASP A 153 -6.31 20.26 21.56
C ASP A 153 -6.75 21.64 21.05
N GLU A 154 -6.21 22.07 19.92
CA GLU A 154 -6.75 23.19 19.14
C GLU A 154 -7.48 22.60 17.93
N GLU A 155 -8.81 22.59 18.02
CA GLU A 155 -9.75 22.44 16.91
C GLU A 155 -9.78 23.74 16.10
N ASP A 156 -9.84 23.67 14.77
CA ASP A 156 -10.47 24.75 13.99
C ASP A 156 -11.11 24.28 12.68
N ASP A 157 -12.39 24.64 12.59
CA ASP A 157 -13.26 24.92 11.43
C ASP A 157 -13.81 23.82 10.51
N VAL A 158 -14.94 23.28 10.96
CA VAL A 158 -16.00 22.65 10.15
C VAL A 158 -16.84 23.71 9.43
N CYS A 159 -16.65 23.87 8.12
CA CYS A 159 -17.60 24.61 7.28
C CYS A 159 -18.87 23.79 6.99
N ARG A 160 -19.95 24.24 7.62
CA ARG A 160 -21.35 23.80 7.59
C ARG A 160 -21.97 23.88 6.19
N ILE A 161 -22.16 22.74 5.51
CA ILE A 161 -23.14 22.62 4.42
C ILE A 161 -24.43 22.03 5.01
N LYS A 162 -25.34 22.91 5.44
CA LYS A 162 -26.71 22.50 5.81
C LYS A 162 -27.56 22.35 4.56
N GLN A 163 -27.94 21.10 4.28
CA GLN A 163 -29.17 20.74 3.57
C GLN A 163 -30.35 21.59 4.03
N LYS A 164 -31.07 22.19 3.08
CA LYS A 164 -32.50 22.47 3.23
C LYS A 164 -33.23 21.70 2.14
N CYS A 165 -33.91 20.62 2.54
CA CYS A 165 -34.95 19.98 1.74
C CYS A 165 -36.22 19.89 2.58
N GLY A 166 -37.35 20.28 1.97
CA GLY A 166 -38.74 20.12 2.46
C GLY A 166 -39.35 21.39 3.09
N LYS A 167 -40.60 21.80 2.85
CA LYS A 167 -41.73 21.24 2.07
C LYS A 167 -42.85 22.32 2.01
N VAL A 168 -43.39 22.58 0.82
CA VAL A 168 -44.83 22.65 0.42
C VAL A 168 -45.85 23.58 1.15
N LYS A 169 -46.60 24.33 0.28
CA LYS A 169 -47.97 24.91 0.33
C LYS A 169 -48.29 26.07 1.30
N ARG A 170 -48.74 27.19 0.73
CA ARG A 170 -50.16 27.48 0.48
C ARG A 170 -50.31 28.37 -0.76
#